data_AF-A0A975GCW8-F1
#
_entry.id   AF-A0A975GCW8-F1
#
_cell.length_a   1.000
_cell.length_b   1.000
_cell.length_c   1.000
_cell.angle_alpha   90.00
_cell.angle_beta   90.00
_cell.angle_gamma   90.00
#
_symmetry.space_group_name_H-M   'P 1'
#
loop_
_entity.id
_entity.type
_entity.pdbx_description
1 polymer ?
#
loop_
_entity_poly.entity_id
_entity_poly.type
_entity_poly.pdbx_seq_one_letter_code
_entity_poly.pdbx_strand_id
1 'polypeptide(L)'
;MAISMNNHVFKGHRALLGSKYVTYGELELPTRYELFAKSQHGFDWGNGGKASVQLAFSILFQVSNPELAEKYAEKFTADIVKNLNSRDWILSASEVLKWIDTNCEKQVMQKLEPLKKAVKKPKKQKSNVVKDVCKELNITQKNLAEILEVPEGTVSSWAVKNEIPRLGKKAIEFYILNVRNQKIVDSYRSFKNLLEAS
;
A
#
# COMPACT_ATOMS: atom_id res chain seq x y z
N MET A 1 6.25 8.97 4.88
CA MET A 1 5.34 8.25 3.95
C MET A 1 4.11 7.70 4.69
N ALA A 2 3.45 8.51 5.55
CA ALA A 2 2.45 7.99 6.50
C ALA A 2 1.04 8.60 6.34
N ILE A 3 0.85 9.61 5.47
CA ILE A 3 -0.38 10.43 5.47
C ILE A 3 -1.46 9.88 4.51
N SER A 4 -1.13 8.92 3.63
CA SER A 4 -2.09 8.36 2.65
C SER A 4 -2.65 6.97 3.00
N MET A 5 -2.27 6.38 4.13
CA MET A 5 -2.71 5.02 4.50
C MET A 5 -4.17 4.98 5.01
N ASN A 6 -4.71 6.10 5.53
CA ASN A 6 -6.01 6.10 6.23
C ASN A 6 -7.24 5.70 5.40
N ASN A 7 -7.18 5.79 4.06
CA ASN A 7 -8.29 5.38 3.20
C ASN A 7 -8.12 3.97 2.59
N HIS A 8 -6.99 3.32 2.82
CA HIS A 8 -6.80 1.96 2.33
C HIS A 8 -7.51 0.98 3.26
N VAL A 9 -8.02 -0.09 2.65
CA VAL A 9 -8.72 -1.17 3.34
C VAL A 9 -8.04 -2.48 3.04
N PHE A 10 -8.01 -3.34 4.04
CA PHE A 10 -7.74 -4.75 3.89
C PHE A 10 -9.02 -5.45 3.46
N LYS A 11 -8.91 -6.34 2.47
CA LYS A 11 -10.04 -7.15 2.01
C LYS A 11 -9.62 -8.60 2.02
N GLY A 12 -10.40 -9.46 2.66
CA GLY A 12 -10.24 -10.91 2.54
C GLY A 12 -11.35 -11.50 1.69
N HIS A 13 -11.00 -12.46 0.85
CA HIS A 13 -11.94 -13.21 0.02
C HIS A 13 -11.58 -14.70 0.02
N ARG A 14 -12.58 -15.54 0.30
CA ARG A 14 -12.48 -17.01 0.17
C ARG A 14 -13.17 -17.46 -1.12
N ALA A 15 -12.39 -17.97 -2.04
CA ALA A 15 -12.91 -18.57 -3.27
C ALA A 15 -13.65 -19.89 -2.99
N LEU A 16 -14.50 -20.31 -3.94
CA LEU A 16 -15.31 -21.54 -3.83
C LEU A 16 -14.46 -22.81 -3.67
N LEU A 17 -13.24 -22.83 -4.22
CA LEU A 17 -12.30 -23.95 -4.12
C LEU A 17 -11.40 -23.90 -2.87
N GLY A 18 -11.69 -23.00 -1.92
CA GLY A 18 -10.96 -22.89 -0.66
C GLY A 18 -9.72 -22.00 -0.69
N SER A 19 -9.33 -21.47 -1.86
CA SER A 19 -8.26 -20.46 -1.98
C SER A 19 -8.63 -19.20 -1.21
N LYS A 20 -7.66 -18.64 -0.49
CA LYS A 20 -7.83 -17.48 0.39
C LYS A 20 -6.93 -16.36 -0.10
N TYR A 21 -7.53 -15.23 -0.43
CA TYR A 21 -6.83 -14.05 -0.92
C TYR A 21 -7.05 -12.91 0.06
N VAL A 22 -5.97 -12.17 0.35
CA VAL A 22 -6.05 -10.96 1.14
C VAL A 22 -5.35 -9.85 0.36
N THR A 23 -6.00 -8.70 0.23
CA THR A 23 -5.43 -7.54 -0.44
C THR A 23 -5.39 -6.35 0.50
N TYR A 24 -4.44 -5.45 0.25
CA TYR A 24 -4.40 -4.11 0.84
C TYR A 24 -4.50 -3.07 -0.29
N GLY A 25 -5.64 -2.39 -0.35
CA GLY A 25 -6.00 -1.61 -1.53
C GLY A 25 -6.29 -2.52 -2.73
N GLU A 26 -5.41 -2.48 -3.74
CA GLU A 26 -5.51 -3.26 -4.98
C GLU A 26 -4.37 -4.27 -5.15
N LEU A 27 -3.50 -4.43 -4.15
CA LEU A 27 -2.36 -5.34 -4.18
C LEU A 27 -2.57 -6.49 -3.20
N GLU A 28 -2.12 -7.68 -3.59
CA GLU A 28 -2.10 -8.84 -2.70
C GLU A 28 -1.19 -8.57 -1.49
N LEU A 29 -1.70 -8.89 -0.30
CA LEU A 29 -0.97 -8.70 0.94
C LEU A 29 0.15 -9.75 1.02
N PRO A 30 1.43 -9.35 1.14
CA PRO A 30 2.51 -10.31 1.25
C PRO A 30 2.40 -11.13 2.54
N THR A 31 2.68 -12.43 2.46
CA THR A 31 2.64 -13.34 3.62
C THR A 31 3.78 -13.12 4.61
N ARG A 32 4.91 -12.59 4.15
CA ARG A 32 6.06 -12.22 4.99
C ARG A 32 6.66 -13.38 5.78
N TYR A 33 6.72 -14.57 5.17
CA TYR A 33 7.32 -15.76 5.79
C TYR A 33 8.79 -15.56 6.15
N GLU A 34 9.49 -14.71 5.41
CA GLU A 34 10.89 -14.35 5.65
C GLU A 34 11.11 -13.58 6.95
N LEU A 35 10.07 -12.96 7.51
CA LEU A 35 10.13 -12.19 8.75
C LEU A 35 9.46 -12.90 9.91
N PHE A 36 8.35 -13.59 9.66
CA PHE A 36 7.55 -14.21 10.72
C PHE A 36 6.85 -15.46 10.21
N ALA A 37 7.50 -16.62 10.28
CA ALA A 37 6.99 -17.88 9.72
C ALA A 37 6.13 -18.67 10.73
N LYS A 38 4.97 -18.16 11.15
CA LYS A 38 4.05 -18.93 12.00
C LYS A 38 3.28 -19.99 11.22
N SER A 39 2.90 -19.69 9.98
CA SER A 39 2.24 -20.64 9.05
C SER A 39 3.17 -21.04 7.92
N GLN A 40 3.00 -22.25 7.40
CA GLN A 40 3.64 -22.70 6.16
C GLN A 40 2.76 -22.49 4.92
N HIS A 41 1.46 -22.20 5.11
CA HIS A 41 0.49 -22.11 4.02
C HIS A 41 -0.47 -20.94 4.21
N GLY A 42 -0.42 -20.01 3.25
CA GLY A 42 -1.31 -18.86 3.06
C GLY A 42 -1.71 -18.10 4.33
N PHE A 43 -2.85 -17.42 4.19
CA PHE A 43 -3.58 -16.77 5.28
C PHE A 43 -4.84 -17.55 5.62
N ASP A 44 -5.31 -17.37 6.85
CA ASP A 44 -6.64 -17.79 7.26
C ASP A 44 -7.26 -16.76 8.21
N TRP A 45 -8.56 -16.92 8.48
CA TRP A 45 -9.31 -16.03 9.37
C TRP A 45 -10.52 -16.74 10.00
N GLY A 46 -11.19 -16.12 10.97
CA GLY A 46 -12.33 -16.75 11.67
C GLY A 46 -11.92 -17.86 12.64
N ASN A 47 -10.61 -18.00 12.91
CA ASN A 47 -10.06 -18.94 13.87
C ASN A 47 -8.77 -18.38 14.49
N GLY A 48 -8.27 -19.00 15.57
CA GLY A 48 -7.01 -18.63 16.23
C GLY A 48 -5.79 -19.42 15.76
N GLY A 49 -5.86 -20.08 14.60
CA GLY A 49 -4.80 -20.94 14.09
C GLY A 49 -3.59 -20.17 13.57
N LYS A 50 -2.50 -20.89 13.29
CA LYS A 50 -1.22 -20.32 12.83
C LYS A 50 -1.33 -19.44 11.58
N ALA A 51 -2.19 -19.79 10.63
CA ALA A 51 -2.44 -19.00 9.42
C ALA A 51 -3.20 -17.69 9.70
N SER A 52 -4.04 -17.66 10.75
CA SER A 52 -4.68 -16.43 11.22
C SER A 52 -3.69 -15.52 11.95
N VAL A 53 -2.75 -16.11 12.69
CA VAL A 53 -1.63 -15.36 13.29
C VAL A 53 -0.71 -14.78 12.21
N GLN A 54 -0.47 -15.52 11.12
CA GLN A 54 0.27 -15.02 9.95
C GLN A 54 -0.41 -13.80 9.32
N LEU A 55 -1.74 -13.86 9.18
CA LEU A 55 -2.54 -12.75 8.66
C LEU A 55 -2.48 -11.53 9.60
N ALA A 56 -2.64 -11.75 10.90
CA ALA A 56 -2.56 -10.70 11.91
C ALA A 56 -1.21 -9.96 11.84
N PHE A 57 -0.11 -10.71 11.81
CA PHE A 57 1.23 -10.13 11.64
C PHE A 57 1.32 -9.30 10.36
N SER A 58 0.87 -9.84 9.22
CA SER A 58 0.98 -9.16 7.92
C SER A 58 0.17 -7.87 7.87
N ILE A 59 -1.02 -7.84 8.49
CA ILE A 59 -1.85 -6.64 8.62
C ILE A 59 -1.16 -5.60 9.50
N LEU A 60 -0.70 -5.99 10.69
CA LEU A 60 -0.02 -5.07 11.62
C LEU A 60 1.27 -4.52 11.00
N PHE A 61 2.08 -5.37 10.38
CA PHE A 61 3.31 -4.96 9.71
C PHE A 61 3.05 -3.94 8.61
N GLN A 62 1.95 -4.09 7.86
CA GLN A 62 1.62 -3.19 6.77
C GLN A 62 1.35 -1.73 7.22
N VAL A 63 0.89 -1.55 8.46
CA VAL A 63 0.55 -0.22 9.02
C VAL A 63 1.49 0.24 10.13
N SER A 64 2.40 -0.61 10.59
CA SER A 64 3.28 -0.34 11.74
C SER A 64 4.72 -0.82 11.50
N ASN A 65 5.44 -1.19 12.56
CA ASN A 65 6.82 -1.66 12.50
C ASN A 65 6.89 -3.20 12.77
N PRO A 66 8.01 -3.86 12.41
CA PRO A 66 8.14 -5.31 12.56
C PRO A 66 8.01 -5.80 14.01
N GLU A 67 8.63 -5.09 14.96
CA GLU A 67 8.67 -5.46 16.38
C GLU A 67 7.28 -5.44 17.03
N LEU A 68 6.48 -4.41 16.73
CA LEU A 68 5.10 -4.28 17.20
C LEU A 68 4.23 -5.36 16.54
N ALA A 69 4.39 -5.56 15.23
CA ALA A 69 3.64 -6.59 14.52
C ALA A 69 3.87 -7.98 15.12
N GLU A 70 5.12 -8.33 15.42
CA GLU A 70 5.46 -9.61 16.05
C GLU A 70 4.90 -9.72 17.47
N LYS A 71 5.12 -8.70 18.31
CA LYS A 71 4.67 -8.69 19.71
C LYS A 71 3.15 -8.82 19.85
N TYR A 72 2.39 -8.18 18.97
CA TYR A 72 0.94 -8.07 19.10
C TYR A 72 0.15 -8.94 18.11
N ALA A 73 0.80 -9.72 17.24
CA ALA A 73 0.12 -10.60 16.27
C ALA A 73 -0.87 -11.57 16.94
N GLU A 74 -0.46 -12.23 18.02
CA GLU A 74 -1.32 -13.21 18.70
C GLU A 74 -2.54 -12.53 19.37
N LYS A 75 -2.33 -11.38 19.99
CA LYS A 75 -3.41 -10.58 20.59
C LYS A 75 -4.37 -10.05 19.53
N PHE A 76 -3.86 -9.48 18.44
CA PHE A 76 -4.66 -9.01 17.32
C PHE A 76 -5.45 -10.14 16.66
N THR A 77 -4.88 -11.35 16.64
CA THR A 77 -5.58 -12.53 16.13
C THR A 77 -6.81 -12.83 16.98
N ALA A 78 -6.67 -12.83 18.30
CA ALA A 78 -7.76 -13.10 19.23
C ALA A 78 -8.87 -12.03 19.15
N ASP A 79 -8.49 -10.76 19.06
CA ASP A 79 -9.42 -9.63 19.11
C ASP A 79 -10.14 -9.39 17.78
N ILE A 80 -9.42 -9.48 16.66
CA ILE A 80 -9.92 -9.06 15.34
C ILE A 80 -10.04 -10.25 14.39
N VAL A 81 -8.93 -10.92 14.07
CA VAL A 81 -8.89 -11.91 12.98
C VAL A 81 -9.79 -13.12 13.24
N LYS A 82 -9.87 -13.56 14.50
CA LYS A 82 -10.75 -14.66 14.93
C LYS A 82 -12.23 -14.34 14.74
N ASN A 83 -12.61 -13.06 14.76
CA ASN A 83 -14.00 -12.62 14.61
C ASN A 83 -14.40 -12.36 13.15
N LEU A 84 -13.47 -12.46 12.21
CA LEU A 84 -13.75 -12.40 10.78
C LEU A 84 -14.36 -13.74 10.33
N ASN A 85 -15.65 -13.95 10.57
CA ASN A 85 -16.29 -15.25 10.27
C ASN A 85 -16.83 -15.35 8.84
N SER A 86 -16.94 -14.21 8.14
CA SER A 86 -17.48 -14.15 6.80
C SER A 86 -16.50 -14.69 5.75
N ARG A 87 -17.06 -15.17 4.63
CA ARG A 87 -16.28 -15.50 3.42
C ARG A 87 -15.48 -14.29 2.95
N ASP A 88 -16.14 -13.13 2.97
CA ASP A 88 -15.59 -11.85 2.57
C ASP A 88 -15.63 -10.87 3.74
N TRP A 89 -14.57 -10.10 3.91
CA TRP A 89 -14.50 -9.08 4.95
C TRP A 89 -13.70 -7.88 4.49
N ILE A 90 -13.99 -6.74 5.10
CA ILE A 90 -13.29 -5.48 4.88
C ILE A 90 -12.88 -4.96 6.25
N LEU A 91 -11.61 -4.58 6.38
CA LEU A 91 -11.06 -3.98 7.59
C LEU A 91 -10.29 -2.71 7.19
N SER A 92 -10.68 -1.56 7.71
CA SER A 92 -10.00 -0.31 7.34
C SER A 92 -8.65 -0.18 8.04
N ALA A 93 -7.67 0.43 7.38
CA ALA A 93 -6.40 0.75 8.02
C ALA A 93 -6.59 1.63 9.26
N SER A 94 -7.60 2.50 9.25
CA SER A 94 -7.95 3.35 10.39
C SER A 94 -8.42 2.57 11.62
N GLU A 95 -9.13 1.45 11.43
CA GLU A 95 -9.55 0.59 12.53
C GLU A 95 -8.37 -0.17 13.13
N VAL A 96 -7.44 -0.63 12.27
CA VAL A 96 -6.20 -1.27 12.72
C VAL A 96 -5.35 -0.30 13.53
N LEU A 97 -5.18 0.94 13.06
CA LEU A 97 -4.44 1.97 13.79
C LEU A 97 -5.09 2.32 15.13
N LYS A 98 -6.42 2.46 15.18
CA LYS A 98 -7.15 2.66 16.44
C LYS A 98 -6.95 1.50 17.41
N TRP A 99 -6.95 0.26 16.90
CA TRP A 99 -6.68 -0.91 17.72
C TRP A 99 -5.27 -0.86 18.29
N ILE A 100 -4.27 -0.50 17.47
CA ILE A 100 -2.87 -0.34 17.90
C ILE A 100 -2.78 0.71 19.02
N ASP A 101 -3.36 1.89 18.82
CA ASP A 101 -3.33 2.99 19.80
C ASP A 101 -3.98 2.61 21.14
N THR A 102 -4.97 1.71 21.11
CA THR A 102 -5.70 1.27 22.31
C THR A 102 -4.97 0.13 23.03
N ASN A 103 -4.29 -0.75 22.29
CA ASN A 103 -3.78 -2.02 22.82
C ASN A 103 -2.26 -2.09 22.98
N CYS A 104 -1.52 -1.18 22.32
CA CYS A 104 -0.08 -1.10 22.43
C CYS A 104 0.28 -0.01 23.44
N GLU A 105 1.14 -0.36 24.41
CA GLU A 105 1.74 0.64 25.29
C GLU A 105 2.46 1.71 24.45
N LYS A 106 2.35 2.98 24.85
CA LYS A 106 2.95 4.16 24.19
C LYS A 106 4.49 4.18 24.28
N GLN A 107 5.17 3.09 23.96
CA GLN A 107 6.61 3.07 23.76
C GLN A 107 6.87 2.71 22.30
N VAL A 108 7.68 3.52 21.62
CA VAL A 108 8.03 3.49 20.19
C VAL A 108 7.12 4.30 19.25
N MET A 109 6.84 5.55 19.60
CA MET A 109 6.64 6.61 18.60
C MET A 109 7.43 7.86 18.98
N GLN A 110 8.76 7.78 18.96
CA GLN A 110 9.60 8.98 18.96
C GLN A 110 10.76 8.95 17.96
N LYS A 111 10.84 7.93 17.10
CA LYS A 111 11.84 7.93 16.02
C LYS A 111 11.17 7.64 14.69
N LEU A 112 10.50 8.68 14.18
CA LEU A 112 10.27 9.04 12.78
C LEU A 112 9.07 9.99 12.75
N GLU A 113 9.21 11.17 13.38
CA GLU A 113 8.37 12.29 12.96
C GLU A 113 8.75 12.61 11.51
N PRO A 114 7.83 12.54 10.54
CA PRO A 114 8.07 13.19 9.28
C PRO A 114 8.05 14.70 9.53
N LEU A 115 9.12 15.39 9.12
CA LEU A 115 9.17 16.84 8.96
C LEU A 115 7.83 17.35 8.41
N LYS A 116 6.99 17.90 9.29
CA LYS A 116 5.77 18.61 8.93
C LYS A 116 6.16 19.91 8.23
N LYS A 117 6.55 19.85 6.97
CA LYS A 117 6.38 21.00 6.08
C LYS A 117 4.97 20.95 5.55
N ALA A 118 4.11 21.77 6.16
CA ALA A 118 2.80 22.10 5.65
C ALA A 118 2.97 22.74 4.26
N VAL A 119 2.90 21.92 3.20
CA VAL A 119 2.69 22.45 1.86
C VAL A 119 1.24 22.90 1.81
N LYS A 120 1.03 24.21 2.01
CA LYS A 120 -0.22 24.91 1.71
C LYS A 120 -0.64 24.47 0.30
N LYS A 121 -1.82 23.85 0.16
CA LYS A 121 -2.44 23.63 -1.16
C LYS A 121 -2.65 25.03 -1.78
N PRO A 122 -1.96 25.41 -2.86
CA PRO A 122 -2.48 26.50 -3.67
C PRO A 122 -3.78 26.02 -4.31
N LYS A 123 -4.81 26.88 -4.30
CA LYS A 123 -6.11 26.64 -4.95
C LYS A 123 -5.85 26.12 -6.37
N LYS A 124 -6.26 24.88 -6.66
CA LYS A 124 -6.09 24.27 -7.97
C LYS A 124 -6.95 25.02 -9.00
N GLN A 125 -6.28 25.78 -9.87
CA GLN A 125 -6.79 25.99 -11.22
C GLN A 125 -6.98 24.61 -11.87
N LYS A 126 -7.98 24.46 -12.75
CA LYS A 126 -8.32 23.21 -13.43
C LYS A 126 -7.13 22.73 -14.28
N SER A 127 -6.17 22.02 -13.69
CA SER A 127 -5.02 21.45 -14.40
C SER A 127 -5.39 20.07 -14.97
N ASN A 128 -4.97 19.83 -16.20
CA ASN A 128 -5.19 18.56 -16.87
C ASN A 128 -4.22 17.52 -16.32
N VAL A 129 -4.74 16.38 -15.86
CA VAL A 129 -3.95 15.28 -15.27
C VAL A 129 -2.78 14.87 -16.18
N VAL A 130 -2.98 14.82 -17.50
CA VAL A 130 -1.92 14.47 -18.46
C VAL A 130 -0.77 15.47 -18.43
N LYS A 131 -1.07 16.76 -18.38
CA LYS A 131 -0.04 17.83 -18.36
C LYS A 131 0.73 17.81 -17.04
N ASP A 132 0.04 17.55 -15.93
CA ASP A 132 0.67 17.45 -14.61
C ASP A 132 1.63 16.25 -14.55
N VAL A 133 1.23 15.10 -15.10
CA VAL A 133 2.06 13.89 -15.15
C VAL A 133 3.30 14.10 -16.02
N CYS A 134 3.13 14.63 -17.24
CA CYS A 134 4.25 14.93 -18.13
C CYS A 134 5.25 15.89 -17.47
N LYS A 135 4.76 16.88 -16.72
CA LYS A 135 5.61 17.83 -16.00
C LYS A 135 6.32 17.18 -14.81
N GLU A 136 5.62 16.39 -14.00
CA GLU A 136 6.20 15.72 -12.83
C GLU A 136 7.29 14.72 -13.22
N LEU A 137 7.06 13.96 -14.28
CA LEU A 137 7.97 12.92 -14.73
C LEU A 137 9.02 13.42 -15.73
N ASN A 138 8.94 14.69 -16.14
CA ASN A 138 9.78 15.29 -17.18
C ASN A 138 9.76 14.47 -18.49
N ILE A 139 8.56 14.03 -18.91
CA ILE A 139 8.33 13.25 -20.13
C ILE A 139 7.37 13.97 -21.07
N THR A 140 7.41 13.62 -22.36
CA THR A 140 6.48 14.16 -23.36
C THR A 140 5.15 13.38 -23.37
N GLN A 141 4.12 13.94 -24.03
CA GLN A 141 2.87 13.20 -24.26
C GLN A 141 3.08 11.97 -25.14
N LYS A 142 4.01 12.05 -26.10
CA LYS A 142 4.43 10.93 -26.94
C LYS A 142 5.02 9.79 -26.10
N ASN A 143 5.94 10.10 -25.19
CA ASN A 143 6.53 9.11 -24.29
C ASN A 143 5.45 8.49 -23.40
N LEU A 144 4.52 9.30 -22.88
CA LEU A 144 3.42 8.77 -22.08
C LEU A 144 2.50 7.85 -22.90
N ALA A 145 2.25 8.16 -24.16
CA ALA A 145 1.46 7.32 -25.06
C ALA A 145 2.16 5.97 -25.33
N GLU A 146 3.47 6.01 -25.58
CA GLU A 146 4.31 4.83 -25.76
C GLU A 146 4.33 3.94 -24.51
N ILE A 147 4.51 4.53 -23.32
CA ILE A 147 4.48 3.81 -22.04
C ILE A 147 3.14 3.14 -21.78
N LEU A 148 2.05 3.80 -22.14
CA LEU A 148 0.69 3.30 -21.93
C LEU A 148 0.20 2.41 -23.08
N GLU A 149 1.03 2.18 -24.11
CA GLU A 149 0.69 1.44 -25.32
C GLU A 149 -0.60 1.93 -25.99
N VAL A 150 -0.79 3.25 -26.03
CA VAL A 150 -1.94 3.89 -26.68
C VAL A 150 -1.49 4.82 -27.81
N PRO A 151 -2.33 5.08 -28.82
CA PRO A 151 -2.02 6.07 -29.85
C PRO A 151 -1.75 7.45 -29.24
N GLU A 152 -0.77 8.19 -29.79
CA GLU A 152 -0.43 9.54 -29.33
C GLU A 152 -1.64 10.48 -29.34
N GLY A 153 -2.47 10.38 -30.39
CA GLY A 153 -3.71 11.15 -30.51
C GLY A 153 -4.70 10.92 -29.36
N THR A 154 -4.68 9.74 -28.73
CA THR A 154 -5.52 9.43 -27.56
C THR A 154 -5.05 10.21 -26.34
N VAL A 155 -3.76 10.24 -26.05
CA VAL A 155 -3.18 11.03 -24.94
C VAL A 155 -3.32 12.52 -25.19
N SER A 156 -3.14 12.98 -26.43
CA SER A 156 -3.39 14.38 -26.80
C SER A 156 -4.85 14.76 -26.65
N SER A 157 -5.79 13.90 -27.03
CA SER A 157 -7.22 14.12 -26.80
C SER A 157 -7.54 14.24 -25.31
N TRP A 158 -6.94 13.40 -24.46
CA TRP A 158 -7.08 13.51 -23.00
C TRP A 158 -6.52 14.84 -22.48
N ALA A 159 -5.37 15.27 -22.99
CA ALA A 159 -4.70 16.53 -22.62
C ALA A 159 -5.49 17.80 -23.03
N VAL A 160 -6.34 17.69 -24.06
CA VAL A 160 -7.16 18.79 -24.58
C VAL A 160 -8.57 18.76 -23.98
N LYS A 161 -9.27 17.62 -24.05
CA LYS A 161 -10.67 17.47 -23.60
C LYS A 161 -10.81 17.33 -22.09
N ASN A 162 -9.71 17.02 -21.38
CA ASN A 162 -9.70 16.74 -19.94
C ASN A 162 -10.65 15.59 -19.53
N GLU A 163 -10.92 14.69 -20.48
CA GLU A 163 -11.74 13.51 -20.32
C GLU A 163 -10.84 12.29 -20.48
N ILE A 164 -10.59 11.60 -19.36
CA ILE A 164 -9.73 10.42 -19.31
C ILE A 164 -10.61 9.24 -18.88
N PRO A 165 -10.68 8.16 -19.66
CA PRO A 165 -11.34 6.93 -19.23
C PRO A 165 -10.78 6.43 -17.90
N ARG A 166 -11.62 5.79 -17.07
CA ARG A 166 -11.23 5.29 -15.74
C ARG A 166 -9.97 4.42 -15.79
N LEU A 167 -9.85 3.58 -16.81
CA LEU A 167 -8.69 2.71 -17.02
C LEU A 167 -7.41 3.52 -17.29
N GLY A 168 -7.46 4.49 -18.21
CA GLY A 168 -6.32 5.37 -18.51
C GLY A 168 -5.86 6.16 -17.29
N LYS A 169 -6.81 6.66 -16.48
CA LYS A 169 -6.49 7.32 -15.21
C LYS A 169 -5.76 6.40 -14.24
N LYS A 170 -6.19 5.13 -14.15
CA LYS A 170 -5.57 4.14 -13.25
C LYS A 170 -4.19 3.70 -13.74
N ALA A 171 -4.02 3.54 -15.05
CA ALA A 171 -2.73 3.20 -15.65
C ALA A 171 -1.68 4.30 -15.40
N ILE A 172 -2.07 5.57 -15.56
CA ILE A 172 -1.20 6.72 -15.25
C ILE A 172 -0.82 6.74 -13.75
N GLU A 173 -1.80 6.53 -12.86
CA GLU A 173 -1.55 6.46 -11.41
C GLU A 173 -0.58 5.34 -11.05
N PHE A 174 -0.77 4.15 -11.64
CA PHE A 174 0.11 3.01 -11.45
C PHE A 174 1.53 3.29 -11.94
N TYR A 175 1.69 3.93 -13.10
CA TYR A 175 3.00 4.30 -13.63
C TYR A 175 3.73 5.30 -12.72
N ILE A 176 3.04 6.35 -12.24
CA ILE A 176 3.64 7.30 -11.29
C ILE A 176 4.12 6.58 -10.02
N LEU A 177 3.28 5.69 -9.49
CA LEU A 177 3.62 4.92 -8.30
C LEU A 177 4.86 4.04 -8.56
N ASN A 178 4.93 3.38 -9.71
CA ASN A 178 6.06 2.56 -10.09
C ASN A 178 7.38 3.37 -10.18
N VAL A 179 7.36 4.53 -10.83
CA VAL A 179 8.55 5.40 -10.93
C VAL A 179 9.02 5.87 -9.55
N ARG A 180 8.11 6.23 -8.64
CA ARG A 180 8.47 6.62 -7.28
C ARG A 180 9.04 5.45 -6.48
N ASN A 181 8.46 4.27 -6.62
CA ASN A 181 8.97 3.06 -5.99
C ASN A 181 10.37 2.71 -6.51
N GLN A 182 10.62 2.86 -7.81
CA GLN A 182 11.94 2.62 -8.38
C GLN A 182 12.99 3.57 -7.78
N LYS A 183 12.69 4.86 -7.64
CA LYS A 183 13.60 5.82 -6.97
C LYS A 183 13.92 5.43 -5.53
N ILE A 184 12.94 4.88 -4.82
CA ILE A 184 13.14 4.39 -3.45
C ILE A 184 14.10 3.20 -3.46
N VAL A 185 13.89 2.22 -4.36
CA VAL A 185 14.76 1.05 -4.52
C VAL A 185 16.18 1.47 -4.89
N ASP A 186 16.35 2.40 -5.83
CA ASP A 186 17.66 2.89 -6.26
C ASP A 186 18.40 3.61 -5.12
N SER A 187 17.68 4.38 -4.30
CA SER A 187 18.22 5.02 -3.10
C SER A 187 18.71 3.97 -2.09
N TYR A 188 17.93 2.92 -1.83
CA TYR A 188 18.34 1.82 -0.95
C TYR A 188 19.55 1.07 -1.47
N ARG A 189 19.60 0.76 -2.78
CA ARG A 189 20.75 0.13 -3.42
C ARG A 189 22.01 1.00 -3.28
N SER A 190 21.87 2.30 -3.52
CA SER A 190 22.98 3.25 -3.37
C SER A 190 23.49 3.29 -1.93
N PHE A 191 22.60 3.34 -0.94
CA PHE A 191 22.95 3.31 0.46
C PHE A 191 23.64 2.00 0.87
N LYS A 192 23.12 0.85 0.41
CA LYS A 192 23.74 -0.45 0.66
C LYS A 192 25.17 -0.52 0.10
N ASN A 193 25.37 -0.07 -1.15
CA ASN A 193 26.69 -0.04 -1.76
C ASN A 193 27.68 0.84 -0.97
N LEU A 194 27.22 1.96 -0.40
CA LEU A 194 28.05 2.81 0.46
C LEU A 194 28.45 2.14 1.77
N LEU A 195 27.56 1.33 2.36
CA LEU A 195 27.87 0.55 3.56
C LEU A 195 28.84 -0.59 3.29
N GLU A 196 28.74 -1.25 2.13
CA GLU A 196 29.64 -2.34 1.73
C GLU A 196 31.03 -1.84 1.28
N ALA A 197 31.13 -0.56 0.90
CA ALA A 197 32.37 0.09 0.51
C ALA A 197 33.13 0.74 1.69
N SER A 198 32.56 0.70 2.91
CA SER A 198 33.17 1.22 4.15
C SER A 198 33.65 0.09 5.04
#